data_AF-T0YM52-F1
#
_entry.id   AF-T0YM52-F1
#
_cell.length_a   1.000
_cell.length_b   1.000
_cell.length_c   1.000
_cell.angle_alpha   90.00
_cell.angle_beta   90.00
_cell.angle_gamma   90.00
#
_symmetry.space_group_name_H-M   'P 1'
#
loop_
_entity.id
_entity.type
_entity.pdbx_description
1 polymer ?
#
loop_
_entity_poly.entity_id
_entity_poly.type
_entity_poly.pdbx_seq_one_letter_code
_entity_poly.pdbx_strand_id
1 'polypeptide(L)'
;ADTGAYGGHGLTVAQAAGHKTLCLYRASAYHFVADAVYTNSPVSGAMRGYGAPQGYFALESHMDEIAATLGLDPLSCGAATMSAGATTTPSIWTSPPGCRARGGTSAPAACQSA
;
A
#
# COMPACT_ATOMS: atom_id res chain seq x y z
N ALA A 1 8.92 8.12 -3.38
CA ALA A 1 8.02 9.29 -3.31
C ALA A 1 8.87 10.53 -3.09
N ASP A 2 8.74 11.53 -3.96
CA ASP A 2 9.42 12.82 -3.80
C ASP A 2 8.71 13.65 -2.72
N THR A 3 9.41 13.98 -1.63
CA THR A 3 8.88 14.74 -0.50
C THR A 3 9.21 16.23 -0.58
N GLY A 4 9.99 16.66 -1.57
CA GLY A 4 10.61 17.98 -1.59
C GLY A 4 11.66 18.16 -0.49
N ALA A 5 11.95 19.41 -0.15
CA ALA A 5 13.04 19.77 0.75
C ALA A 5 12.89 19.27 2.20
N TYR A 6 11.66 18.97 2.66
CA TYR A 6 11.39 18.53 4.03
C TYR A 6 10.46 17.31 4.07
N GLY A 7 10.62 16.51 5.12
CA GLY A 7 10.00 15.19 5.25
C GLY A 7 8.63 15.26 5.89
N GLY A 8 7.72 16.06 5.31
CA GLY A 8 6.39 16.30 5.88
C GLY A 8 5.57 15.02 6.02
N HIS A 9 4.82 14.66 4.97
CA HIS A 9 3.99 13.45 4.97
C HIS A 9 4.51 12.34 4.05
N GLY A 10 5.78 12.38 3.66
CA GLY A 10 6.35 11.44 2.70
C GLY A 10 6.21 9.98 3.08
N LEU A 11 6.62 9.63 4.31
CA LEU A 11 6.58 8.26 4.81
C LEU A 11 5.14 7.78 5.02
N THR A 12 4.30 8.59 5.66
CA THR A 12 2.92 8.21 5.97
C THR A 12 2.06 8.07 4.72
N VAL A 13 2.28 8.91 3.70
CA VAL A 13 1.60 8.82 2.39
C VAL A 13 2.04 7.55 1.64
N ALA A 14 3.34 7.25 1.63
CA ALA A 14 3.86 6.03 1.01
C ALA A 14 3.31 4.75 1.69
N GLN A 15 3.22 4.76 3.03
CA GLN A 15 2.61 3.67 3.79
C GLN A 15 1.11 3.53 3.47
N ALA A 16 0.37 4.63 3.47
CA ALA A 16 -1.06 4.61 3.18
C ALA A 16 -1.36 4.14 1.75
N ALA A 17 -0.49 4.46 0.78
CA ALA A 17 -0.56 3.94 -0.57
C ALA A 17 -0.55 2.41 -0.55
N GLY A 18 0.50 1.78 -0.01
CA GLY A 18 0.60 0.32 0.04
C GLY A 18 -0.52 -0.33 0.85
N HIS A 19 -0.86 0.24 2.01
CA HIS A 19 -1.86 -0.35 2.91
C HIS A 19 -3.28 -0.40 2.31
N LYS A 20 -3.62 0.59 1.47
CA LYS A 20 -4.95 0.71 0.86
C LYS A 20 -5.05 -0.02 -0.48
N THR A 21 -3.94 -0.29 -1.13
CA THR A 21 -3.93 -0.86 -2.49
C THR A 21 -3.66 -2.35 -2.49
N LEU A 22 -2.77 -2.84 -1.62
CA LEU A 22 -2.41 -4.26 -1.59
C LEU A 22 -3.56 -5.17 -1.14
N CYS A 23 -4.55 -4.65 -0.41
CA CYS A 23 -5.70 -5.43 0.06
C CYS A 23 -6.81 -5.62 -0.99
N LEU A 24 -6.68 -5.01 -2.17
CA LEU A 24 -7.71 -5.05 -3.21
C LEU A 24 -7.74 -6.38 -3.95
N TYR A 25 -6.57 -6.96 -4.23
CA TYR A 25 -6.43 -8.21 -4.94
C TYR A 25 -6.00 -9.34 -4.00
N ARG A 26 -6.59 -10.51 -4.19
CA ARG A 26 -6.26 -11.71 -3.42
C ARG A 26 -4.97 -12.34 -3.94
N ALA A 27 -3.84 -11.99 -3.34
CA ALA A 27 -2.55 -12.61 -3.60
C ALA A 27 -2.08 -13.43 -2.38
N SER A 28 -1.46 -14.60 -2.63
CA SER A 28 -0.89 -15.45 -1.58
C SER A 28 0.37 -14.85 -0.96
N ALA A 29 1.08 -14.02 -1.71
CA ALA A 29 2.26 -13.30 -1.27
C ALA A 29 2.30 -11.90 -1.90
N TYR A 30 2.64 -10.91 -1.09
CA TYR A 30 2.85 -9.53 -1.51
C TYR A 30 4.11 -9.00 -0.82
N HIS A 31 4.86 -8.16 -1.53
CA HIS A 31 6.00 -7.44 -0.98
C HIS A 31 5.92 -6.00 -1.47
N PHE A 32 6.00 -5.04 -0.55
CA PHE A 32 5.88 -3.62 -0.84
C PHE A 32 7.04 -2.88 -0.20
N VAL A 33 7.75 -2.11 -1.01
CA VAL A 33 8.85 -1.24 -0.61
C VAL A 33 8.57 0.13 -1.17
N ALA A 34 8.76 1.16 -0.35
CA ALA A 34 8.62 2.53 -0.79
C ALA A 34 9.66 3.40 -0.11
N ASP A 35 10.46 4.09 -0.92
CA ASP A 35 11.46 5.05 -0.45
C ASP A 35 10.90 6.46 -0.51
N ALA A 36 11.00 7.19 0.60
CA ALA A 36 10.75 8.63 0.63
C ALA A 36 12.07 9.36 0.39
N VAL A 37 12.14 10.16 -0.68
CA VAL A 37 13.37 10.86 -1.08
C VAL A 37 13.22 12.36 -0.94
N TYR A 38 14.24 13.00 -0.37
CA TYR A 38 14.34 14.45 -0.28
C TYR A 38 14.90 15.01 -1.57
N THR A 39 14.28 16.06 -2.09
CA THR A 39 14.72 16.74 -3.31
C THR A 39 14.74 18.24 -3.11
N ASN A 40 15.35 18.97 -4.04
CA ASN A 40 15.35 20.44 -4.03
C ASN A 40 14.03 21.06 -4.50
N SER A 41 12.99 20.24 -4.70
CA SER A 41 11.65 20.69 -5.06
C SER A 41 10.91 21.29 -3.86
N PRO A 42 9.88 22.13 -4.11
CA PRO A 42 8.98 22.59 -3.05
C PRO A 42 8.43 21.43 -2.23
N VAL A 43 8.20 21.66 -0.93
CA VAL A 43 7.77 20.59 -0.01
C VAL A 43 6.46 19.96 -0.49
N SER A 44 6.45 18.63 -0.55
CA SER A 44 5.29 17.85 -0.91
C SER A 44 4.46 17.51 0.33
N GLY A 45 3.13 17.58 0.20
CA GLY A 45 2.17 17.36 1.27
C GLY A 45 1.19 16.23 0.97
N ALA A 46 0.31 15.96 1.93
CA ALA A 46 -0.78 15.02 1.72
C ALA A 46 -1.87 15.62 0.82
N MET A 47 -2.14 14.98 -0.32
CA MET A 47 -3.23 15.33 -1.23
C MET A 47 -4.43 14.40 -1.01
N ARG A 48 -5.61 14.75 -1.56
CA ARG A 48 -6.83 13.93 -1.48
C ARG A 48 -6.54 12.46 -1.80
N GLY A 49 -6.94 11.57 -0.89
CA GLY A 49 -6.68 10.13 -1.00
C GLY A 49 -5.38 9.66 -0.36
N TYR A 50 -4.53 10.56 0.15
CA TYR A 50 -3.37 10.25 1.00
C TYR A 50 -2.45 9.15 0.42
N GLY A 51 -2.06 9.27 -0.86
CA GLY A 51 -1.20 8.27 -1.50
C GLY A 51 -1.93 7.10 -2.15
N ALA A 52 -3.19 6.87 -1.77
CA ALA A 52 -3.99 5.80 -2.35
C ALA A 52 -4.16 5.90 -3.87
N PRO A 53 -4.55 7.05 -4.48
CA PRO A 53 -4.76 7.11 -5.93
C PRO A 53 -3.50 6.78 -6.73
N GLN A 54 -2.32 7.13 -6.20
CA GLN A 54 -1.04 6.78 -6.83
C GLN A 54 -0.82 5.26 -6.82
N GLY A 55 -1.11 4.58 -5.71
CA GLY A 55 -0.96 3.14 -5.64
C GLY A 55 -2.07 2.37 -6.36
N TYR A 56 -3.31 2.89 -6.40
CA TYR A 56 -4.40 2.30 -7.20
C TYR A 56 -4.01 2.31 -8.69
N PHE A 57 -3.54 3.44 -9.19
CA PHE A 57 -3.11 3.55 -10.58
C PHE A 57 -2.02 2.54 -10.94
N ALA A 58 -0.99 2.39 -10.09
CA ALA A 58 0.07 1.43 -10.32
C ALA A 58 -0.43 -0.03 -10.32
N LEU A 59 -1.35 -0.36 -9.40
CA LEU A 59 -1.89 -1.71 -9.27
C LEU A 59 -2.84 -2.07 -10.43
N GLU A 60 -3.76 -1.19 -10.79
CA GLU A 60 -4.67 -1.41 -11.91
C GLU A 60 -3.91 -1.50 -13.24
N SER A 61 -2.91 -0.63 -13.46
CA SER A 61 -2.06 -0.72 -14.64
C SER A 61 -1.34 -2.09 -14.72
N HIS A 62 -0.87 -2.61 -13.59
CA HIS A 62 -0.24 -3.93 -13.54
C HIS A 62 -1.22 -5.06 -13.86
N MET A 63 -2.46 -4.97 -13.37
CA MET A 63 -3.51 -5.94 -13.68
C MET A 63 -3.93 -5.91 -15.15
N ASP A 64 -4.00 -4.72 -15.75
CA ASP A 64 -4.28 -4.56 -17.18
C ASP A 64 -3.18 -5.20 -18.04
N GLU A 65 -1.91 -5.05 -17.67
CA GLU A 65 -0.78 -5.70 -18.34
C GLU A 65 -0.83 -7.23 -18.25
N ILE A 66 -1.22 -7.77 -17.08
CA ILE A 66 -1.41 -9.22 -16.87
C ILE A 66 -2.55 -9.73 -17.75
N ALA A 67 -3.69 -9.02 -17.77
CA ALA A 67 -4.85 -9.38 -18.58
C ALA A 67 -4.50 -9.39 -20.07
N ALA A 68 -3.78 -8.37 -20.55
CA ALA A 68 -3.30 -8.30 -21.93
C ALA A 68 -2.38 -9.47 -22.29
N THR A 69 -1.49 -9.88 -21.37
CA THR A 69 -0.57 -11.00 -21.59
C THR A 69 -1.31 -12.35 -21.63
N LEU A 70 -2.36 -12.51 -20.84
CA LEU A 70 -3.17 -13.73 -20.78
C LEU A 70 -4.29 -13.77 -21.85
N GLY A 71 -4.48 -12.68 -22.60
CA GLY A 71 -5.58 -12.54 -23.57
C GLY A 71 -6.96 -12.52 -22.91
N LEU A 72 -7.04 -12.11 -21.64
CA LEU A 72 -8.28 -12.00 -20.88
C LEU A 72 -8.83 -10.58 -20.97
N ASP A 73 -10.15 -10.46 -20.85
CA ASP A 73 -10.78 -9.14 -20.69
C ASP A 73 -10.37 -8.53 -19.35
N PRO A 74 -9.86 -7.28 -19.30
CA PRO A 74 -9.34 -6.66 -18.08
C PRO A 74 -10.35 -6.62 -16.93
N LEU A 75 -11.62 -6.36 -17.24
CA LEU A 75 -12.69 -6.32 -16.24
C LEU A 75 -12.95 -7.71 -15.66
N SER A 76 -12.95 -8.74 -16.50
CA SER A 76 -13.10 -10.13 -16.05
C SER A 76 -11.94 -10.59 -15.15
N CYS A 77 -10.71 -10.19 -15.48
CA CYS A 77 -9.51 -10.56 -14.73
C CYS A 77 -9.45 -9.86 -13.36
N GLY A 78 -9.76 -8.56 -13.34
CA GLY A 78 -9.85 -7.79 -12.11
C GLY A 78 -10.96 -8.29 -11.18
N ALA A 79 -12.16 -8.52 -11.72
CA ALA A 79 -13.31 -9.01 -10.92
C ALA A 79 -13.06 -10.40 -10.30
N ALA A 80 -12.36 -11.29 -11.02
CA ALA A 80 -12.07 -12.64 -10.52
C ALA A 80 -11.08 -12.64 -9.34
N THR A 81 -10.16 -11.68 -9.30
CA THR A 81 -9.08 -11.60 -8.30
C THR A 81 -9.38 -10.60 -7.18
N MET A 82 -10.37 -9.72 -7.35
CA MET A 82 -10.81 -8.76 -6.33
C MET A 82 -11.24 -9.46 -5.04
N SER A 83 -10.84 -8.89 -3.90
CA SER A 83 -11.25 -9.41 -2.61
C SER A 83 -12.74 -9.11 -2.36
N ALA A 84 -13.56 -10.16 -2.22
CA ALA A 84 -15.01 -10.06 -2.00
C ALA A 84 -15.42 -9.53 -0.60
N GLY A 85 -14.52 -8.79 0.08
CA GLY A 85 -14.72 -8.31 1.45
C GLY A 85 -13.85 -9.02 2.49
N ALA A 86 -13.43 -8.24 3.49
CA ALA A 86 -12.64 -8.60 4.68
C ALA A 86 -11.47 -9.59 4.44
N THR A 87 -10.60 -9.30 3.48
CA THR A 87 -9.26 -9.89 3.50
C THR A 87 -8.46 -9.20 4.60
N THR A 88 -7.90 -9.99 5.53
CA THR A 88 -7.04 -9.50 6.61
C THR A 88 -5.96 -8.61 6.01
N THR A 89 -6.05 -7.31 6.26
CA THR A 89 -5.03 -6.37 5.84
C THR A 89 -3.70 -6.85 6.40
N PRO A 90 -2.66 -7.08 5.55
CA PRO A 90 -1.36 -7.40 6.08
C PRO A 90 -0.91 -6.33 7.05
N SER A 91 -0.56 -6.73 8.26
CA SER A 91 0.14 -5.85 9.18
C SER A 91 1.54 -5.60 8.61
N ILE A 92 1.67 -4.61 7.73
CA ILE A 92 2.96 -4.13 7.21
C ILE A 92 3.84 -3.53 8.34
N TRP A 93 3.27 -3.37 9.54
CA TRP A 93 4.01 -3.16 10.77
C TRP A 93 4.63 -4.50 11.20
N THR A 94 5.78 -4.83 10.64
CA THR A 94 6.68 -5.77 11.32
C THR A 94 7.10 -5.12 12.63
N SER A 95 6.74 -5.76 13.75
CA SER A 95 7.25 -5.40 15.06
C SER A 95 8.78 -5.30 15.03
N PRO A 96 9.41 -4.39 15.81
CA PRO A 96 10.86 -4.40 15.98
C PRO A 96 11.36 -5.81 16.36
N PRO A 97 12.58 -6.19 15.93
CA PRO A 97 13.11 -7.55 16.11
C PRO A 97 13.05 -7.94 17.59
N GLY A 98 12.22 -8.94 17.92
CA GLY A 98 11.97 -9.42 19.29
C GLY A 98 10.50 -9.59 19.67
N CYS A 99 9.57 -8.87 19.01
CA CYS A 99 8.16 -8.90 19.38
C CYS A 99 7.33 -9.78 18.43
N ARG A 100 7.22 -11.08 18.76
CA ARG A 100 6.41 -12.06 18.02
C ARG A 100 4.92 -11.77 18.21
N ALA A 101 4.30 -11.07 17.26
CA ALA A 101 2.85 -10.90 17.24
C ALA A 101 2.19 -12.24 16.87
N ARG A 102 1.53 -12.88 17.84
CA ARG A 102 0.62 -14.00 17.55
C ARG A 102 -0.59 -13.45 16.82
N GLY A 103 -0.92 -14.06 15.68
CA GLY A 103 -2.09 -13.71 14.88
C GLY A 103 -3.35 -13.64 15.73
N GLY A 104 -3.97 -12.46 15.74
CA GLY A 104 -5.19 -12.14 16.47
C GLY A 104 -5.74 -10.83 15.94
N THR A 105 -7.04 -10.81 15.68
CA THR A 105 -7.84 -9.79 14.97
C THR A 105 -8.01 -8.45 15.68
N SER A 106 -7.11 -8.07 16.59
CA SER A 106 -7.18 -6.79 17.28
C SER A 106 -6.04 -5.88 16.86
N ALA A 107 -6.41 -4.71 16.31
CA ALA A 107 -5.50 -3.60 16.04
C ALA A 107 -4.51 -3.40 17.20
N PRO A 108 -3.19 -3.23 16.94
CA PRO A 108 -2.27 -2.92 18.01
C PRO A 108 -2.58 -1.51 18.50
N ALA A 109 -2.93 -1.41 19.77
CA ALA A 109 -3.03 -0.16 20.50
C ALA A 109 -1.78 0.68 20.23
N ALA A 110 -2.01 1.94 19.87
CA ALA A 110 -0.96 2.94 19.76
C ALA A 110 -0.15 2.94 21.06
N CYS A 111 1.11 2.48 20.98
CA CYS A 111 2.10 2.78 22.00
C CYS A 111 2.50 4.25 21.78
N GLN A 112 1.72 5.15 22.37
CA GLN A 112 2.17 6.50 22.65
C GLN A 112 3.19 6.41 23.81
N SER A 113 4.21 7.27 23.77
CA SER A 113 5.34 7.45 24.71
C SER A 113 6.56 6.53 24.55
N ALA A 114 7.57 7.06 23.86
CA ALA A 114 8.85 7.48 24.43
C ALA A 114 9.53 8.47 23.48
#